data_AF-A0A9D4NLP8-F1
#
_entry.id   AF-A0A9D4NLP8-F1
#
_cell.length_a   1.000
_cell.length_b   1.000
_cell.length_c   1.000
_cell.angle_alpha   90.00
_cell.angle_beta   90.00
_cell.angle_gamma   90.00
#
_symmetry.space_group_name_H-M   'P 1'
#
loop_
_entity.id
_entity.type
_entity.pdbx_description
1 polymer ?
#
loop_
_entity_poly.entity_id
_entity_poly.type
_entity_poly.pdbx_seq_one_letter_code
_entity_poly.pdbx_strand_id
1 'polypeptide(L)'
;MMKKARTGYNWVESLEDVAAAMNRQPKEVLAYQTPFNVYFGRNVDVNESRKKASDASARCDRRVMARYWKSKACSIYQKGDKVLLKYPFGVRRVPYKEYILRGVVLKRNKAFDKYLVKYRYNENVTHSRWLSIENITSRTIEEEHRRRKWSIREFQLMEQKRQHKRKYYVVLHSDNVCSEDDNSRSNASNETEDDQLENPVSTAVHEQLQLLNDNRSRIIYNPEGDGDCQFNAISHQLTRVGLYQNAASLR
;
A
#
# COMPACT_ATOMS: atom_id res chain seq x y z
N MET A 1 -77.43 11.08 -32.70
CA MET A 1 -75.99 11.17 -33.07
C MET A 1 -75.33 12.16 -32.10
N MET A 2 -74.72 11.69 -31.00
CA MET A 2 -74.07 12.59 -30.04
C MET A 2 -72.70 13.03 -30.58
N LYS A 3 -72.56 14.32 -30.85
CA LYS A 3 -71.28 14.94 -31.21
C LYS A 3 -70.40 14.95 -29.96
N LYS A 4 -69.39 14.08 -29.90
CA LYS A 4 -68.34 14.18 -28.85
C LYS A 4 -67.66 15.54 -29.02
N ALA A 5 -67.71 16.35 -27.97
CA ALA A 5 -66.97 17.60 -27.92
C ALA A 5 -65.47 17.31 -28.13
N ARG A 6 -64.78 18.13 -28.93
CA ARG A 6 -63.33 18.05 -29.13
C ARG A 6 -62.62 18.66 -27.92
N THR A 7 -62.71 17.99 -26.77
CA THR A 7 -61.78 18.25 -25.67
C THR A 7 -60.39 17.84 -26.14
N GLY A 8 -59.43 18.76 -26.06
CA GLY A 8 -58.05 18.51 -26.44
C GLY A 8 -57.47 17.33 -25.66
N TYR A 9 -56.46 16.67 -26.24
CA TYR A 9 -55.75 15.58 -25.58
C TYR A 9 -55.03 16.11 -24.34
N ASN A 10 -55.49 15.71 -23.15
CA ASN A 10 -54.83 16.05 -21.89
C ASN A 10 -53.65 15.10 -21.67
N TRP A 11 -52.47 15.52 -22.16
CA TRP A 11 -51.25 14.72 -22.09
C TRP A 11 -50.79 14.45 -20.65
N VAL A 12 -51.20 15.27 -19.67
CA VAL A 12 -50.85 15.09 -18.26
C VAL A 12 -51.61 13.91 -17.67
N GLU A 13 -52.92 13.85 -17.89
CA GLU A 13 -53.76 12.72 -17.43
C GLU A 13 -53.39 11.42 -18.16
N SER A 14 -53.00 11.51 -19.43
CA SER A 14 -52.58 10.35 -20.23
C SER A 14 -51.10 10.00 -20.09
N LEU A 15 -50.34 10.72 -19.25
CA LEU A 15 -48.89 10.55 -19.15
C LEU A 15 -48.51 9.16 -18.64
N GLU A 16 -49.28 8.62 -17.69
CA GLU A 16 -49.07 7.28 -17.14
C GLU A 16 -49.25 6.21 -18.22
N ASP A 17 -50.30 6.34 -19.04
CA ASP A 17 -50.58 5.43 -20.14
C ASP A 17 -49.49 5.50 -21.23
N VAL A 18 -49.05 6.71 -21.58
CA VAL A 18 -47.97 6.92 -22.55
C VAL A 18 -46.66 6.35 -22.01
N ALA A 19 -46.32 6.59 -20.74
CA ALA A 19 -45.14 6.03 -20.11
C ALA A 19 -45.21 4.49 -20.04
N ALA A 20 -46.37 3.92 -19.71
CA ALA A 20 -46.59 2.48 -19.70
C ALA A 20 -46.44 1.88 -21.10
N ALA A 21 -47.04 2.49 -22.11
CA ALA A 21 -46.93 2.06 -23.51
C ALA A 21 -45.46 2.09 -23.98
N MET A 22 -44.75 3.20 -23.75
CA MET A 22 -43.34 3.34 -24.14
C MET A 22 -42.42 2.33 -23.45
N ASN A 23 -42.67 2.02 -22.16
CA ASN A 23 -41.81 1.15 -21.37
C ASN A 23 -42.13 -0.34 -21.53
N ARG A 24 -43.39 -0.69 -21.85
CA ARG A 24 -43.85 -2.08 -22.01
C ARG A 24 -43.87 -2.55 -23.46
N GLN A 25 -43.77 -1.66 -24.44
CA GLN A 25 -43.71 -2.06 -25.84
C GLN A 25 -42.33 -2.68 -26.16
N PRO A 26 -42.29 -3.90 -26.73
CA PRO A 26 -41.04 -4.52 -27.16
C PRO A 26 -40.45 -3.74 -28.32
N LYS A 27 -39.13 -3.57 -28.32
CA LYS A 27 -38.41 -2.87 -29.39
C LYS A 27 -37.49 -3.83 -30.10
N GLU A 28 -37.55 -3.84 -31.44
CA GLU A 28 -36.70 -4.69 -32.28
C GLU A 28 -35.20 -4.46 -32.01
N VAL A 29 -34.81 -3.19 -31.82
CA VAL A 29 -33.43 -2.78 -31.49
C VAL A 29 -32.91 -3.38 -30.17
N LEU A 30 -33.82 -3.81 -29.29
CA LEU A 30 -33.53 -4.46 -28.02
C LEU A 30 -33.80 -5.97 -28.07
N ALA A 31 -33.71 -6.59 -29.25
CA ALA A 31 -34.03 -8.00 -29.47
C ALA A 31 -35.45 -8.36 -28.99
N TYR A 32 -36.43 -7.49 -29.30
CA TYR A 32 -37.83 -7.63 -28.90
C TYR A 32 -38.06 -7.64 -27.38
N GLN A 33 -37.08 -7.17 -26.58
CA GLN A 33 -37.29 -6.90 -25.17
C GLN A 33 -37.94 -5.52 -24.97
N THR A 34 -38.68 -5.40 -23.87
CA THR A 34 -39.25 -4.12 -23.45
C THR A 34 -38.17 -3.28 -22.77
N PRO A 35 -38.17 -1.95 -22.93
CA PRO A 35 -37.26 -1.08 -22.17
C PRO A 35 -37.30 -1.32 -20.67
N PHE A 36 -38.50 -1.63 -20.13
CA PHE A 36 -38.67 -2.03 -18.74
C PHE A 36 -37.85 -3.28 -18.37
N ASN A 37 -37.91 -4.34 -19.19
CA ASN A 37 -37.14 -5.57 -18.96
C ASN A 37 -35.63 -5.35 -19.14
N VAL A 38 -35.19 -4.49 -20.05
CA VAL A 38 -33.76 -4.18 -20.21
C VAL A 38 -33.20 -3.40 -19.02
N TYR A 39 -34.05 -2.59 -18.36
CA TYR A 39 -33.65 -1.80 -17.21
C TYR A 39 -33.73 -2.62 -15.90
N PHE A 40 -34.88 -3.24 -15.63
CA PHE A 40 -35.17 -3.97 -14.38
C PHE A 40 -34.82 -5.47 -14.45
N GLY A 41 -34.79 -6.06 -15.65
CA GLY A 41 -34.42 -7.47 -15.86
C GLY A 41 -32.91 -7.70 -15.93
N ARG A 42 -32.10 -6.69 -15.60
CA ARG A 42 -30.68 -6.88 -15.31
C ARG A 42 -30.57 -7.66 -13.99
N ASN A 43 -30.58 -8.99 -14.07
CA ASN A 43 -30.11 -9.90 -13.00
C ASN A 43 -28.58 -9.81 -12.85
N VAL A 44 -28.04 -8.60 -12.94
CA VAL A 44 -26.64 -8.33 -12.64
C VAL A 44 -26.67 -7.89 -11.19
N ASP A 45 -26.02 -8.65 -10.31
CA ASP A 45 -25.80 -8.17 -8.96
C ASP A 45 -25.07 -6.82 -9.07
N VAL A 46 -25.82 -5.75 -8.85
CA VAL A 46 -25.35 -4.37 -9.01
C VAL A 46 -24.12 -4.16 -8.11
N ASN A 47 -24.04 -4.90 -7.00
CA ASN A 47 -22.88 -4.88 -6.12
C ASN A 47 -21.67 -5.57 -6.76
N GLU A 48 -21.85 -6.68 -7.48
CA GLU A 48 -20.78 -7.32 -8.24
C GLU A 48 -20.26 -6.41 -9.36
N SER A 49 -21.13 -5.74 -10.11
CA SER A 49 -20.71 -4.75 -11.12
C SER A 49 -19.99 -3.55 -10.51
N ARG A 50 -20.50 -3.02 -9.40
CA ARG A 50 -19.82 -1.94 -8.65
C ARG A 50 -18.46 -2.39 -8.14
N LYS A 51 -18.35 -3.62 -7.63
CA LYS A 51 -17.10 -4.21 -7.16
C LYS A 51 -16.11 -4.37 -8.31
N LYS A 52 -16.53 -4.94 -9.44
CA LYS A 52 -15.70 -5.05 -10.66
C LYS A 52 -15.22 -3.69 -11.15
N ALA A 53 -16.09 -2.69 -11.19
CA ALA A 53 -15.72 -1.32 -11.56
C ALA A 53 -14.75 -0.69 -10.56
N SER A 54 -15.00 -0.84 -9.25
CA SER A 54 -14.12 -0.38 -8.18
C SER A 54 -12.74 -1.03 -8.24
N ASP A 55 -12.69 -2.35 -8.43
CA ASP A 55 -11.45 -3.10 -8.57
C ASP A 55 -10.68 -2.69 -9.82
N ALA A 56 -11.38 -2.45 -10.94
CA ALA A 56 -10.78 -1.94 -12.16
C ALA A 56 -10.19 -0.53 -11.98
N SER A 57 -10.92 0.38 -11.32
CA SER A 57 -10.44 1.72 -10.96
C SER A 57 -9.22 1.64 -10.05
N ALA A 58 -9.29 0.85 -8.97
CA ALA A 58 -8.16 0.66 -8.04
C ALA A 58 -6.93 0.03 -8.73
N ARG A 59 -7.12 -0.84 -9.72
CA ARG A 59 -6.02 -1.35 -10.56
C ARG A 59 -5.44 -0.26 -11.48
N CYS A 60 -6.27 0.63 -12.01
CA CYS A 60 -5.82 1.77 -12.79
C CYS A 60 -4.99 2.72 -11.91
N ASP A 61 -5.54 3.10 -10.74
CA ASP A 61 -4.91 4.01 -9.79
C ASP A 61 -3.56 3.46 -9.32
N ARG A 62 -3.49 2.18 -8.95
CA ARG A 62 -2.22 1.53 -8.60
C ARG A 62 -1.19 1.62 -9.73
N ARG A 63 -1.60 1.45 -10.99
CA ARG A 63 -0.71 1.57 -12.16
C ARG A 63 -0.25 3.02 -12.36
N VAL A 64 -1.13 3.99 -12.22
CA VAL A 64 -0.81 5.42 -12.31
C VAL A 64 0.18 5.81 -11.22
N MET A 65 -0.12 5.45 -9.97
CA MET A 65 0.76 5.71 -8.83
C MET A 65 2.12 5.03 -9.02
N ALA A 66 2.16 3.77 -9.46
CA ALA A 66 3.43 3.10 -9.73
C ALA A 66 4.29 3.82 -10.79
N ARG A 67 3.69 4.38 -11.85
CA ARG A 67 4.41 5.21 -12.83
C ARG A 67 4.87 6.53 -12.23
N TYR A 68 4.02 7.15 -11.41
CA TYR A 68 4.33 8.39 -10.73
C TYR A 68 5.54 8.21 -9.80
N TRP A 69 5.52 7.22 -8.91
CA TRP A 69 6.61 6.93 -7.97
C TRP A 69 7.93 6.57 -8.67
N LYS A 70 7.88 5.90 -9.83
CA LYS A 70 9.07 5.59 -10.64
C LYS A 70 9.72 6.81 -11.28
N SER A 71 8.95 7.83 -11.66
CA SER A 71 9.44 9.03 -12.38
C SER A 71 9.61 10.26 -11.48
N LYS A 72 8.89 10.32 -10.36
CA LYS A 72 8.87 11.42 -9.40
C LYS A 72 9.09 10.90 -7.98
N ALA A 73 10.15 10.13 -7.74
CA ALA A 73 10.51 9.80 -6.36
C ALA A 73 10.78 11.11 -5.60
N CYS A 74 10.19 11.23 -4.42
CA CYS A 74 10.34 12.39 -3.56
C CYS A 74 11.80 12.59 -3.14
N SER A 75 12.25 13.83 -3.02
CA SER A 75 13.59 14.13 -2.51
C SER A 75 13.70 13.77 -1.03
N ILE A 76 14.82 13.16 -0.66
CA ILE A 76 15.10 12.75 0.72
C ILE A 76 15.99 13.80 1.36
N TYR A 77 15.49 14.43 2.43
CA TYR A 77 16.25 15.38 3.24
C TYR A 77 16.84 14.70 4.49
N GLN A 78 18.01 15.17 4.92
CA GLN A 78 18.69 14.77 6.14
C GLN A 78 18.46 15.81 7.25
N LYS A 79 18.72 15.40 8.50
CA LYS A 79 18.66 16.29 9.66
C LYS A 79 19.73 17.39 9.52
N GLY A 80 19.33 18.65 9.69
CA GLY A 80 20.20 19.82 9.55
C GLY A 80 20.17 20.47 8.15
N ASP A 81 19.49 19.86 7.18
CA ASP A 81 19.40 20.43 5.83
C ASP A 81 18.67 21.78 5.82
N LYS A 82 19.24 22.74 5.10
CA LYS A 82 18.63 24.05 4.83
C LYS A 82 17.68 23.92 3.64
N VAL A 83 16.42 24.23 3.86
CA VAL A 83 15.34 24.05 2.87
C VAL A 83 14.52 25.31 2.71
N LEU A 84 13.87 25.42 1.55
CA LEU A 84 12.86 26.41 1.24
C LEU A 84 11.48 25.79 1.44
N LEU A 85 10.56 26.56 1.99
CA LEU A 85 9.24 26.11 2.38
C LEU A 85 8.15 26.92 1.68
N LYS A 86 7.14 26.22 1.19
CA LYS A 86 5.96 26.81 0.56
C LYS A 86 4.87 27.10 1.61
N TYR A 87 4.65 28.37 1.92
CA TYR A 87 3.71 28.84 2.95
C TYR A 87 2.52 29.61 2.33
N PRO A 88 1.30 29.61 2.92
CA PRO A 88 0.82 28.82 4.05
C PRO A 88 0.85 27.29 3.87
N PHE A 89 0.64 26.57 4.98
CA PHE A 89 0.57 25.11 4.99
C PHE A 89 -0.88 24.65 5.19
N GLY A 90 -1.59 24.37 4.10
CA GLY A 90 -2.95 23.84 4.17
C GLY A 90 -3.66 23.80 2.81
N VAL A 91 -4.60 22.88 2.68
CA VAL A 91 -5.45 22.78 1.48
C VAL A 91 -6.70 23.62 1.74
N ARG A 92 -6.97 24.61 0.88
CA ARG A 92 -8.19 25.43 0.95
C ARG A 92 -8.85 25.45 -0.43
N ARG A 93 -10.18 25.66 -0.46
CA ARG A 93 -10.96 25.75 -1.71
C ARG A 93 -10.51 26.90 -2.61
N VAL A 94 -10.05 28.00 -2.03
CA VAL A 94 -9.56 29.18 -2.77
C VAL A 94 -8.03 29.27 -2.61
N PRO A 95 -7.27 29.37 -3.71
CA PRO A 95 -5.82 29.51 -3.65
C PRO A 95 -5.44 30.89 -3.08
N TYR A 96 -4.43 30.90 -2.20
CA TYR A 96 -3.83 32.12 -1.64
C TYR A 96 -2.52 32.44 -2.36
N LYS A 97 -2.00 33.66 -2.15
CA LYS A 97 -0.63 34.01 -2.56
C LYS A 97 0.38 33.23 -1.73
N GLU A 98 1.21 32.45 -2.40
CA GLU A 98 2.23 31.60 -1.77
C GLU A 98 3.50 32.39 -1.48
N TYR A 99 4.12 32.14 -0.32
CA TYR A 99 5.37 32.76 0.11
C TYR A 99 6.43 31.68 0.36
N ILE A 100 7.69 32.03 0.11
CA ILE A 100 8.81 31.12 0.33
C ILE A 100 9.48 31.48 1.65
N LEU A 101 9.44 30.56 2.62
CA LEU A 101 10.14 30.69 3.90
C LEU A 101 11.43 29.88 3.89
N ARG A 102 12.42 30.31 4.68
CA ARG A 102 13.65 29.54 4.89
C ARG A 102 13.54 28.72 6.17
N GLY A 103 13.90 27.45 6.10
CA GLY A 103 13.82 26.53 7.22
C GLY A 103 15.00 25.56 7.31
N VAL A 104 15.03 24.84 8.43
CA VAL A 104 16.01 23.77 8.70
C VAL A 104 15.27 22.51 9.13
N VAL A 105 15.60 21.39 8.50
CA VAL A 105 15.01 20.08 8.82
C VAL A 105 15.54 19.59 10.16
N LEU A 106 14.65 19.29 11.11
CA LEU A 106 15.00 18.76 12.43
C LEU A 106 14.92 17.24 12.50
N LYS A 107 13.81 16.67 11.99
CA LYS A 107 13.52 15.23 12.08
C LYS A 107 12.75 14.77 10.84
N ARG A 108 12.91 13.51 10.47
CA ARG A 108 12.12 12.84 9.44
C ARG A 108 11.26 11.75 10.07
N ASN A 109 9.98 11.75 9.74
CA ASN A 109 9.08 10.63 10.01
C ASN A 109 8.97 9.78 8.75
N LYS A 110 9.51 8.55 8.79
CA LYS A 110 9.52 7.61 7.66
C LYS A 110 8.15 6.98 7.38
N ALA A 111 7.27 6.90 8.38
CA ALA A 111 5.96 6.26 8.22
C ALA A 111 4.97 7.13 7.44
N PHE A 112 5.04 8.45 7.62
CA PHE A 112 4.12 9.41 6.99
C PHE A 112 4.78 10.31 5.94
N ASP A 113 6.05 10.07 5.60
CA ASP A 113 6.87 10.93 4.72
C ASP A 113 6.78 12.43 5.05
N LYS A 114 6.75 12.73 6.36
CA LYS A 114 6.71 14.09 6.88
C LYS A 114 8.04 14.48 7.50
N TYR A 115 8.37 15.75 7.39
CA TYR A 115 9.56 16.34 7.95
C TYR A 115 9.18 17.40 8.98
N LEU A 116 9.80 17.33 10.15
CA LEU A 116 9.70 18.38 11.15
C LEU A 116 10.68 19.47 10.75
N VAL A 117 10.17 20.64 10.37
CA VAL A 117 11.00 21.76 9.92
C VAL A 117 10.85 22.93 10.88
N LYS A 118 11.99 23.50 11.28
CA LYS A 118 12.07 24.76 12.02
C LYS A 118 12.20 25.90 11.03
N TYR A 119 11.30 26.88 11.07
CA TYR A 119 11.31 28.01 10.14
C TYR A 119 10.97 29.30 10.87
N ARG A 120 11.40 30.43 10.29
CA ARG A 120 11.06 31.76 10.77
C ARG A 120 9.99 32.36 9.87
N TYR A 121 8.88 32.77 10.47
CA TYR A 121 7.81 33.48 9.76
C TYR A 121 8.04 34.98 9.85
N ASN A 122 8.26 35.47 11.08
CA ASN A 122 8.71 36.83 11.38
C ASN A 122 10.09 36.77 12.04
N GLU A 123 10.81 37.89 12.10
CA GLU A 123 12.20 37.94 12.59
C GLU A 123 12.36 37.37 14.01
N ASN A 124 11.33 37.48 14.85
CA ASN A 124 11.40 37.12 16.26
C ASN A 124 10.70 35.79 16.62
N VAL A 125 9.90 35.20 15.71
CA VAL A 125 9.11 34.00 16.03
C VAL A 125 9.54 32.82 15.18
N THR A 126 10.06 31.81 15.86
CA THR A 126 10.42 30.54 15.23
C THR A 126 9.31 29.53 15.47
N HIS A 127 8.84 28.92 14.38
CA HIS A 127 7.86 27.86 14.41
C HIS A 127 8.50 26.53 14.02
N SER A 128 8.00 25.45 14.59
CA SER A 128 8.30 24.08 14.18
C SER A 128 7.01 23.39 13.76
N ARG A 129 7.00 22.76 12.59
CA ARG A 129 5.82 22.06 12.08
C ARG A 129 6.21 20.84 11.26
N TRP A 130 5.38 19.81 11.33
CA TRP A 130 5.45 18.67 10.43
C TRP A 130 4.89 19.04 9.06
N LEU A 131 5.73 18.96 8.03
CA LEU A 131 5.42 19.32 6.66
C LEU A 131 5.55 18.12 5.73
N SER A 132 4.69 18.06 4.72
CA SER A 132 4.81 17.15 3.58
C SER A 132 5.98 17.57 2.68
N ILE A 133 6.60 16.62 1.99
CA ILE A 133 7.68 16.86 1.03
C ILE A 133 7.25 17.84 -0.08
N GLU A 134 5.97 17.85 -0.46
CA GLU A 134 5.43 18.77 -1.48
C GLU A 134 5.63 20.26 -1.14
N ASN A 135 5.77 20.57 0.16
CA ASN A 135 5.97 21.93 0.64
C ASN A 135 7.45 22.25 0.94
N ILE A 136 8.38 21.36 0.59
CA ILE A 136 9.81 21.47 0.90
C ILE A 136 10.61 21.36 -0.39
N THR A 137 11.51 22.31 -0.61
CA THR A 137 12.46 22.28 -1.73
C THR A 137 13.87 22.61 -1.25
N SER A 138 14.88 22.13 -1.97
CA SER A 138 16.27 22.54 -1.75
C SER A 138 16.49 24.01 -2.09
N ARG A 139 17.64 24.57 -1.69
CA ARG A 139 17.95 26.00 -1.93
C ARG A 139 18.12 26.31 -3.40
N THR A 140 18.65 25.36 -4.16
CA THR A 140 18.85 25.48 -5.61
C THR A 140 18.14 24.34 -6.34
N ILE A 141 17.74 24.62 -7.59
CA ILE A 141 17.09 23.64 -8.47
C ILE A 141 18.06 22.47 -8.76
N GLU A 142 19.35 22.75 -8.89
CA GLU A 142 20.37 21.72 -9.14
C GLU A 142 20.55 20.76 -7.98
N GLU A 143 20.58 21.27 -6.74
CA GLU A 143 20.61 20.43 -5.54
C GLU A 143 19.36 19.55 -5.46
N GLU A 144 18.19 20.11 -5.77
CA GLU A 144 16.94 19.37 -5.79
C GLU A 144 16.96 18.26 -6.85
N HIS A 145 17.42 18.57 -8.06
CA HIS A 145 17.57 17.60 -9.14
C HIS A 145 18.55 16.48 -8.77
N ARG A 146 19.68 16.81 -8.13
CA ARG A 146 20.66 15.82 -7.67
C ARG A 146 20.07 14.90 -6.61
N ARG A 147 19.41 15.47 -5.59
CA ARG A 147 18.74 14.72 -4.52
C ARG A 147 17.64 13.82 -5.06
N ARG A 148 16.87 14.32 -6.02
CA ARG A 148 15.82 13.54 -6.69
C ARG A 148 16.39 12.39 -7.51
N LYS A 149 17.48 12.59 -8.25
CA LYS A 149 18.15 11.47 -8.96
C LYS A 149 18.62 10.39 -7.98
N TRP A 150 19.20 10.82 -6.85
CA TRP A 150 19.63 9.90 -5.81
C TRP A 150 18.44 9.14 -5.20
N SER A 151 17.34 9.82 -4.86
CA SER A 151 16.16 9.16 -4.29
C SER A 151 15.49 8.18 -5.25
N ILE A 152 15.44 8.49 -6.55
CA ILE A 152 14.94 7.56 -7.57
C ILE A 152 15.79 6.30 -7.60
N ARG A 153 17.13 6.44 -7.60
CA ARG A 153 18.05 5.30 -7.62
C ARG A 153 17.90 4.42 -6.38
N GLU A 154 17.84 5.03 -5.20
CA GLU A 154 17.63 4.32 -3.93
C GLU A 154 16.29 3.59 -3.91
N PHE A 155 15.22 4.22 -4.39
CA PHE A 155 13.90 3.61 -4.49
C PHE A 155 13.91 2.38 -5.41
N GLN A 156 14.53 2.49 -6.59
CA GLN A 156 14.65 1.38 -7.53
C GLN A 156 15.41 0.20 -6.91
N LEU A 157 16.51 0.48 -6.19
CA LEU A 157 17.30 -0.55 -5.51
C LEU A 157 16.47 -1.25 -4.41
N MET A 158 15.73 -0.50 -3.60
CA MET A 158 14.84 -1.07 -2.58
C MET A 158 13.72 -1.91 -3.18
N GLU A 159 13.12 -1.46 -4.29
CA GLU A 159 12.07 -2.20 -4.97
C GLU A 159 12.60 -3.50 -5.60
N GLN A 160 13.79 -3.49 -6.18
CA GLN A 160 14.45 -4.71 -6.66
C GLN A 160 14.69 -5.71 -5.53
N LYS A 161 15.22 -5.26 -4.38
CA LYS A 161 15.39 -6.11 -3.18
C LYS A 161 14.05 -6.68 -2.70
N ARG A 162 12.98 -5.86 -2.71
CA ARG A 162 11.63 -6.30 -2.31
C ARG A 162 11.08 -7.35 -3.26
N GLN A 163 11.23 -7.17 -4.57
CA GLN A 163 10.81 -8.13 -5.59
C GLN A 163 11.60 -9.43 -5.49
N HIS A 164 12.92 -9.34 -5.29
CA HIS A 164 13.78 -10.50 -5.04
C HIS A 164 13.29 -11.29 -3.83
N LYS A 165 13.07 -10.63 -2.68
CA LYS A 165 12.49 -11.28 -1.50
C LYS A 165 11.14 -11.92 -1.81
N ARG A 166 10.21 -11.22 -2.46
CA ARG A 166 8.90 -11.79 -2.81
C ARG A 166 8.98 -13.02 -3.72
N LYS A 167 9.98 -13.10 -4.59
CA LYS A 167 10.14 -14.19 -5.56
C LYS A 167 10.85 -15.41 -4.96
N TYR A 168 11.83 -15.19 -4.08
CA TYR A 168 12.76 -16.23 -3.64
C TYR A 168 12.74 -16.51 -2.13
N TYR A 169 11.92 -15.79 -1.36
CA TYR A 169 11.78 -16.05 0.08
C TYR A 169 10.91 -17.28 0.31
N VAL A 170 11.56 -18.42 0.53
CA VAL A 170 10.91 -19.67 0.98
C VAL A 170 10.99 -19.70 2.51
N VAL A 171 9.83 -19.65 3.19
CA VAL A 171 9.76 -19.85 4.63
C VAL A 171 9.77 -21.36 4.89
N LEU A 172 10.89 -21.88 5.41
CA LEU A 172 10.95 -23.26 5.90
C LEU A 172 10.09 -23.37 7.16
N HIS A 173 8.96 -24.08 7.06
CA HIS A 173 8.15 -24.44 8.23
C HIS A 173 8.75 -25.71 8.84
N SER A 174 8.87 -25.76 10.17
CA SER A 174 9.47 -26.86 10.93
C SER A 174 8.72 -28.19 10.84
N ASP A 175 7.55 -28.22 10.19
CA ASP A 175 6.59 -29.31 10.34
C ASP A 175 6.81 -30.47 9.35
N ASN A 176 7.89 -30.42 8.55
CA ASN A 176 8.31 -31.50 7.66
C ASN A 176 9.41 -32.39 8.26
N VAL A 177 9.43 -32.57 9.58
CA VAL A 177 10.16 -33.68 10.20
C VAL A 177 9.15 -34.81 10.38
N CYS A 178 9.21 -35.82 9.50
CA CYS A 178 8.67 -37.15 9.79
C CYS A 178 9.23 -37.59 11.15
N SER A 179 8.38 -37.60 12.17
CA SER A 179 8.66 -38.30 13.41
C SER A 179 8.10 -39.70 13.26
N GLU A 180 8.97 -40.63 12.87
CA GLU A 180 8.82 -42.02 13.26
C GLU A 180 9.09 -42.10 14.78
N ASP A 181 8.15 -42.72 15.48
CA ASP A 181 8.21 -43.37 16.78
C ASP A 181 8.90 -42.66 17.97
N ASP A 182 8.09 -42.26 18.97
CA ASP A 182 8.04 -43.06 20.20
C ASP A 182 6.94 -42.60 21.17
N ASN A 183 6.16 -43.58 21.60
CA ASN A 183 5.02 -43.50 22.49
C ASN A 183 5.47 -43.87 23.91
N SER A 184 5.55 -42.91 24.85
CA SER A 184 5.64 -43.20 26.29
C SER A 184 5.22 -42.00 27.15
N ARG A 185 4.12 -42.21 27.88
CA ARG A 185 3.48 -41.39 28.93
C ARG A 185 4.39 -40.88 30.06
N SER A 186 4.10 -39.68 30.56
CA SER A 186 3.76 -39.33 31.97
C SER A 186 3.78 -37.80 32.16
N ASN A 187 2.63 -37.14 32.35
CA ASN A 187 2.03 -36.67 33.63
C ASN A 187 2.98 -35.91 34.58
N ALA A 188 2.70 -34.61 34.80
CA ALA A 188 2.31 -34.00 36.10
C ALA A 188 2.66 -32.49 36.21
N SER A 189 1.64 -31.68 36.58
CA SER A 189 1.58 -30.57 37.58
C SER A 189 2.79 -29.63 37.83
N ASN A 190 2.70 -28.37 38.28
CA ASN A 190 1.67 -27.37 38.59
C ASN A 190 2.48 -26.08 38.93
N GLU A 191 1.87 -24.92 38.68
CA GLU A 191 1.87 -23.66 39.47
C GLU A 191 3.07 -23.29 40.37
N THR A 192 3.63 -22.07 40.23
CA THR A 192 3.41 -20.95 41.18
C THR A 192 4.09 -19.62 40.74
N GLU A 193 3.53 -18.54 41.26
CA GLU A 193 3.71 -17.10 41.02
C GLU A 193 4.92 -16.49 41.76
N ASP A 194 5.46 -15.36 41.27
CA ASP A 194 5.43 -14.03 41.94
C ASP A 194 6.56 -13.03 41.53
N ASP A 195 6.10 -11.90 40.99
CA ASP A 195 6.37 -10.49 41.37
C ASP A 195 7.72 -9.74 41.12
N GLN A 196 7.68 -8.68 40.28
CA GLN A 196 7.95 -7.25 40.60
C GLN A 196 8.39 -6.34 39.40
N LEU A 197 7.59 -5.26 39.20
CA LEU A 197 7.83 -3.88 38.69
C LEU A 197 8.70 -3.57 37.44
N GLU A 198 8.09 -2.90 36.41
CA GLU A 198 8.32 -1.48 36.03
C GLU A 198 7.60 -1.01 34.73
N ASN A 199 6.91 0.14 34.82
CA ASN A 199 6.62 1.20 33.81
C ASN A 199 5.93 0.91 32.44
N PRO A 200 4.85 1.62 32.05
CA PRO A 200 4.09 1.36 30.82
C PRO A 200 4.66 2.13 29.61
N VAL A 201 5.43 1.45 28.77
CA VAL A 201 5.84 1.96 27.44
C VAL A 201 5.49 0.95 26.35
N SER A 202 4.52 1.32 25.52
CA SER A 202 4.39 0.95 24.10
C SER A 202 4.23 -0.55 23.76
N THR A 203 3.04 -1.07 24.04
CA THR A 203 2.52 -2.42 23.75
C THR A 203 2.59 -2.88 22.29
N ALA A 204 3.04 -2.07 21.33
CA ALA A 204 3.06 -2.42 19.90
C ALA A 204 4.42 -2.92 19.37
N VAL A 205 5.51 -2.76 20.12
CA VAL A 205 6.86 -3.13 19.64
C VAL A 205 7.28 -4.52 20.14
N HIS A 206 6.66 -5.02 21.20
CA HIS A 206 7.00 -6.31 21.80
C HIS A 206 6.40 -7.50 21.03
N GLU A 207 5.28 -7.30 20.32
CA GLU A 207 4.59 -8.36 19.59
C GLU A 207 5.37 -8.84 18.34
N GLN A 208 6.24 -7.99 17.76
CA GLN A 208 7.08 -8.38 16.62
C GLN A 208 8.39 -9.08 17.00
N LEU A 209 8.85 -8.93 18.25
CA LEU A 209 10.07 -9.60 18.73
C LEU A 209 9.77 -10.92 19.46
N GLN A 210 8.55 -11.11 19.96
CA GLN A 210 8.14 -12.39 20.55
C GLN A 210 7.93 -13.51 19.50
N LEU A 211 7.65 -13.18 18.24
CA LEU A 211 7.58 -14.17 17.14
C LEU A 211 8.95 -14.72 16.70
N LEU A 212 10.06 -14.12 17.17
CA LEU A 212 11.43 -14.57 16.86
C LEU A 212 12.11 -15.29 18.03
N ASN A 213 11.48 -15.32 19.21
CA ASN A 213 12.03 -15.93 20.41
C ASN A 213 11.45 -17.32 20.72
N ASP A 214 10.65 -17.87 19.80
CA ASP A 214 10.38 -19.30 19.79
C ASP A 214 11.66 -20.01 19.34
N ASN A 215 12.30 -20.71 20.28
CA ASN A 215 13.57 -21.43 20.19
C ASN A 215 13.61 -22.58 19.16
N ARG A 216 12.88 -22.48 18.04
CA ARG A 216 12.82 -23.51 16.98
C ARG A 216 13.58 -23.15 15.71
N SER A 217 14.07 -21.91 15.57
CA SER A 217 14.75 -21.45 14.35
C SER A 217 16.25 -21.23 14.57
N ARG A 218 17.05 -22.30 14.47
CA ARG A 218 18.52 -22.19 14.51
C ARG A 218 19.05 -21.85 13.13
N ILE A 219 19.75 -20.73 12.97
CA ILE A 219 20.50 -20.42 11.75
C ILE A 219 21.69 -21.39 11.70
N ILE A 220 21.66 -22.35 10.78
CA ILE A 220 22.70 -23.40 10.67
C ILE A 220 23.84 -22.93 9.75
N TYR A 221 23.55 -22.09 8.76
CA TYR A 221 24.54 -21.61 7.80
C TYR A 221 24.14 -20.26 7.20
N ASN A 222 25.08 -19.31 7.17
CA ASN A 222 24.91 -17.97 6.59
C ASN A 222 26.00 -17.76 5.52
N PRO A 223 25.68 -17.91 4.21
CA PRO A 223 26.68 -17.81 3.16
C PRO A 223 27.18 -16.39 2.98
N GLU A 224 28.39 -16.26 2.43
CA GLU A 224 28.96 -14.97 2.06
C GLU A 224 28.14 -14.32 0.92
N GLY A 225 28.06 -12.99 0.93
CA GLY A 225 27.23 -12.20 0.01
C GLY A 225 27.83 -11.98 -1.38
N ASP A 226 28.66 -12.91 -1.84
CA ASP A 226 29.47 -12.86 -3.07
C ASP A 226 28.68 -13.11 -4.37
N GLY A 227 27.39 -13.45 -4.24
CA GLY A 227 26.50 -13.78 -5.36
C GLY A 227 26.29 -15.27 -5.56
N ASP A 228 27.07 -16.12 -4.89
CA ASP A 228 26.99 -17.58 -4.96
C ASP A 228 26.26 -18.20 -3.75
N CYS A 229 25.61 -17.35 -2.96
CA CYS A 229 24.90 -17.70 -1.75
C CYS A 229 23.83 -18.80 -1.94
N GLN A 230 23.25 -18.90 -3.13
CA GLN A 230 22.27 -19.94 -3.47
C GLN A 230 22.93 -21.33 -3.59
N PHE A 231 24.07 -21.41 -4.29
CA PHE A 231 24.80 -22.67 -4.49
C PHE A 231 25.52 -23.12 -3.22
N ASN A 232 26.04 -22.16 -2.44
CA ASN A 232 26.65 -22.43 -1.13
C ASN A 232 25.62 -22.99 -0.13
N ALA A 233 24.40 -22.44 -0.11
CA ALA A 233 23.32 -22.96 0.74
C ALA A 233 22.88 -24.37 0.33
N ILE A 234 22.78 -24.64 -0.99
CA ILE A 234 22.42 -25.96 -1.52
C ILE A 234 23.52 -26.99 -1.23
N SER A 235 24.79 -26.64 -1.49
CA SER A 235 25.96 -27.49 -1.19
C SER A 235 26.01 -27.88 0.29
N HIS A 236 25.79 -26.91 1.20
CA HIS A 236 25.71 -27.17 2.64
C HIS A 236 24.59 -28.16 2.98
N GLN A 237 23.42 -28.03 2.36
CA GLN A 237 22.29 -28.94 2.62
C GLN A 237 22.49 -30.34 2.01
N LEU A 238 23.07 -30.43 0.81
CA LEU A 238 23.41 -31.72 0.17
C LEU A 238 24.44 -32.49 1.00
N THR A 239 25.43 -31.80 1.57
CA THR A 239 26.42 -32.41 2.46
C THR A 239 25.76 -33.05 3.69
N ARG A 240 24.69 -32.44 4.23
CA ARG A 240 23.92 -33.01 5.36
C ARG A 240 23.14 -34.28 4.98
N VAL A 241 22.82 -34.46 3.71
CA VAL A 241 22.14 -35.65 3.17
C VAL A 241 23.15 -36.69 2.66
N GLY A 242 24.46 -36.45 2.85
CA GLY A 242 25.54 -37.35 2.42
C GLY A 242 25.96 -37.20 0.96
N LEU A 243 25.48 -36.15 0.28
CA LEU A 243 25.85 -35.84 -1.10
C LEU A 243 26.88 -34.71 -1.12
N TYR A 244 28.14 -35.08 -1.37
CA TYR A 244 29.25 -34.12 -1.41
C TYR A 244 29.32 -33.46 -2.80
N GLN A 245 28.69 -32.30 -2.92
CA GLN A 245 28.75 -31.46 -4.12
C GLN A 245 29.21 -30.07 -3.71
N ASN A 246 30.23 -29.52 -4.40
CA ASN A 246 30.71 -28.17 -4.15
C ASN A 246 29.84 -27.15 -4.90
N ALA A 247 29.81 -25.90 -4.41
CA ALA A 247 29.01 -24.84 -5.04
C ALA A 247 29.41 -24.55 -6.49
N ALA A 248 30.66 -24.83 -6.88
CA ALA A 248 31.15 -24.67 -8.25
C ALA A 248 30.58 -25.72 -9.21
N SER A 249 30.35 -26.95 -8.75
CA SER A 249 29.77 -28.04 -9.56
C SER A 249 28.25 -27.93 -9.73
N LEU A 250 27.60 -27.05 -8.95
CA LEU A 250 26.16 -26.78 -9.03
C LEU A 250 25.83 -25.59 -9.96
N ARG A 251 26.85 -24.91 -10.51
CA ARG A 251 26.70 -23.86 -11.53
C ARG A 251 26.56 -24.46 -12.92
#